data_AF-A0A159Z3L9-F1
#
_entry.id   AF-A0A159Z3L9-F1
#
_cell.length_a   1.000
_cell.length_b   1.000
_cell.length_c   1.000
_cell.angle_alpha   90.00
_cell.angle_beta   90.00
_cell.angle_gamma   90.00
#
_symmetry.space_group_name_H-M   'P 1'
#
loop_
_entity.id
_entity.type
_entity.pdbx_description
1 polymer ?
#
loop_
_entity_poly.entity_id
_entity_poly.type
_entity_poly.pdbx_seq_one_letter_code
_entity_poly.pdbx_strand_id
1 'polypeptide(L)'
;MTSTDPQQVVAAAMQPLVEVDVPPALRASIERQGQTLLVLAVNLLHAGLDEQQVRSVVDQAFASYRDELIAAILALRARDE
;
A
#
# COMPACT_ATOMS: atom_id res chain seq x y z
N MET A 1 -15.80 -12.58 23.07
CA MET A 1 -14.55 -12.10 22.47
C MET A 1 -14.75 -12.10 20.96
N THR A 2 -15.07 -10.94 20.39
CA THR A 2 -15.27 -10.78 18.95
C THR A 2 -13.93 -10.95 18.26
N SER A 3 -13.73 -12.10 17.61
CA SER A 3 -12.62 -12.31 16.69
C SER A 3 -12.84 -11.36 15.52
N THR A 4 -12.18 -10.20 15.56
CA THR A 4 -12.19 -9.27 14.43
C THR A 4 -11.56 -10.00 13.26
N ASP A 5 -12.38 -10.32 12.27
CA ASP A 5 -11.94 -11.03 11.08
C ASP A 5 -10.83 -10.18 10.42
N PRO A 6 -9.62 -10.74 10.18
CA PRO A 6 -8.53 -10.01 9.54
C PRO A 6 -8.99 -9.35 8.25
N GLN A 7 -9.89 -9.99 7.49
CA GLN A 7 -10.47 -9.45 6.26
C GLN A 7 -11.33 -8.19 6.50
N GLN A 8 -11.99 -8.06 7.65
CA GLN A 8 -12.77 -6.86 7.98
C GLN A 8 -11.86 -5.68 8.36
N VAL A 9 -10.74 -5.93 9.03
CA VAL A 9 -9.73 -4.89 9.34
C VAL A 9 -9.08 -4.38 8.06
N VAL A 10 -8.75 -5.29 7.14
CA VAL A 10 -8.23 -5.00 5.80
C VAL A 10 -9.18 -4.09 5.03
N ALA A 11 -10.46 -4.46 4.97
CA ALA A 11 -11.48 -3.72 4.24
C ALA A 11 -11.69 -2.31 4.80
N ALA A 12 -11.64 -2.15 6.13
CA ALA A 12 -11.75 -0.85 6.77
C ALA A 12 -10.52 0.05 6.50
N ALA A 13 -9.31 -0.52 6.49
CA ALA A 13 -8.08 0.21 6.18
C ALA A 13 -7.95 0.61 4.70
N MET A 14 -8.69 -0.06 3.81
CA MET A 14 -8.71 0.22 2.37
C MET A 14 -9.77 1.25 1.96
N GLN A 15 -10.41 1.94 2.91
CA GLN A 15 -11.32 3.04 2.56
C GLN A 15 -10.56 4.13 1.79
N PRO A 16 -11.07 4.56 0.62
CA PRO A 16 -10.34 5.48 -0.24
C PRO A 16 -10.15 6.82 0.47
N LEU A 17 -8.89 7.15 0.72
CA LEU A 17 -8.48 8.51 1.03
C LEU A 17 -8.65 9.33 -0.25
N VAL A 18 -9.55 10.33 -0.19
CA VAL A 18 -9.74 11.45 -1.11
C VAL A 18 -10.77 11.26 -2.25
N GLU A 19 -11.69 12.23 -2.32
CA GLU A 19 -12.59 12.60 -3.43
C GLU A 19 -11.84 13.04 -4.69
N VAL A 20 -10.74 12.39 -5.06
CA VAL A 20 -10.15 12.56 -6.39
C VAL A 20 -10.88 11.60 -7.31
N ASP A 21 -11.32 12.09 -8.46
CA ASP A 21 -11.90 11.24 -9.51
C ASP A 21 -10.79 10.40 -10.16
N VAL A 22 -10.32 9.40 -9.42
CA VAL A 22 -9.23 8.50 -9.79
C VAL A 22 -9.74 7.59 -10.91
N PRO A 23 -9.10 7.58 -12.09
CA PRO A 23 -9.48 6.69 -13.19
C PRO A 23 -9.58 5.23 -12.72
N PRO A 24 -10.56 4.44 -13.20
CA PRO A 24 -10.79 3.08 -12.70
C PRO A 24 -9.55 2.17 -12.73
N ALA A 25 -8.72 2.30 -13.77
CA ALA A 25 -7.47 1.55 -13.88
C ALA A 25 -6.44 1.93 -12.80
N LEU A 26 -6.39 3.21 -12.42
CA LEU A 26 -5.53 3.70 -11.34
C LEU A 26 -6.06 3.24 -9.97
N ARG A 27 -7.38 3.22 -9.77
CA ARG A 27 -8.01 2.68 -8.56
C ARG A 27 -7.68 1.20 -8.35
N ALA A 28 -7.84 0.38 -9.38
CA ALA A 28 -7.49 -1.04 -9.33
C ALA A 28 -5.99 -1.26 -9.02
N SER A 29 -5.12 -0.36 -9.48
CA SER A 29 -3.69 -0.41 -9.19
C SER A 29 -3.39 -0.06 -7.72
N ILE A 30 -4.05 0.97 -7.18
CA ILE A 30 -3.95 1.36 -5.77
C ILE A 30 -4.44 0.21 -4.86
N GLU A 31 -5.59 -0.39 -5.17
CA GLU A 31 -6.14 -1.52 -4.39
C GLU A 31 -5.17 -2.71 -4.36
N ARG A 32 -4.58 -3.07 -5.50
CA ARG A 32 -3.59 -4.17 -5.58
C ARG A 32 -2.35 -3.90 -4.74
N GLN A 33 -1.88 -2.66 -4.71
CA GLN A 33 -0.74 -2.27 -3.86
C GLN A 33 -1.12 -2.31 -2.39
N GLY A 34 -2.32 -1.83 -2.04
CA GLY A 34 -2.88 -1.93 -0.70
C GLY A 34 -2.90 -3.36 -0.17
N GLN A 35 -3.38 -4.31 -0.98
CA GLN A 35 -3.35 -5.74 -0.66
C GLN A 35 -1.92 -6.25 -0.43
N THR A 36 -0.96 -5.80 -1.25
CA THR A 36 0.45 -6.21 -1.13
C THR A 36 1.07 -5.73 0.19
N LEU A 37 0.85 -4.46 0.56
CA LEU A 37 1.33 -3.89 1.82
C LEU A 37 0.70 -4.58 3.03
N LEU A 38 -0.57 -4.97 2.91
CA LEU A 38 -1.24 -5.68 3.96
C LEU A 38 -0.69 -7.10 4.16
N VAL A 39 -0.46 -7.84 3.07
CA VAL A 39 0.18 -9.16 3.15
C VAL A 39 1.57 -9.04 3.79
N LEU A 40 2.33 -8.00 3.45
CA LEU A 40 3.60 -7.69 4.10
C LEU A 40 3.41 -7.48 5.61
N ALA A 41 2.48 -6.62 6.03
CA ALA A 41 2.24 -6.34 7.44
C ALA A 41 1.85 -7.61 8.23
N VAL A 42 0.98 -8.46 7.67
CA VAL A 42 0.60 -9.75 8.28
C VAL A 42 1.80 -10.67 8.43
N ASN A 43 2.64 -10.78 7.41
CA ASN A 43 3.85 -11.61 7.46
C ASN A 43 4.86 -11.12 8.51
N LEU A 44 5.02 -9.81 8.65
CA LEU A 44 5.91 -9.22 9.66
C LEU A 44 5.39 -9.47 11.08
N LEU A 45 4.07 -9.36 11.29
CA LEU A 45 3.44 -9.72 12.56
C LEU A 45 3.62 -11.21 12.89
N HIS A 46 3.44 -12.10 11.91
CA HIS A 46 3.69 -13.54 12.08
C HIS A 46 5.16 -13.88 12.35
N ALA A 47 6.09 -13.06 11.86
CA ALA A 47 7.51 -13.18 12.15
C ALA A 47 7.89 -12.68 13.56
N GLY A 48 6.92 -12.18 14.34
CA GLY A 48 7.12 -11.75 15.72
C GLY A 48 7.59 -10.30 15.87
N LEU A 49 7.50 -9.49 14.82
CA LEU A 49 7.76 -8.05 14.92
C LEU A 49 6.61 -7.37 15.67
N ASP A 50 6.96 -6.37 16.49
CA ASP A 50 5.97 -5.51 17.12
C ASP A 50 5.38 -4.50 16.13
N GLU A 51 4.30 -3.84 16.54
CA GLU A 51 3.58 -2.87 15.70
C GLU A 51 4.47 -1.72 15.20
N GLN A 52 5.40 -1.24 16.03
CA GLN A 52 6.29 -0.14 15.66
C GLN A 52 7.30 -0.57 14.61
N GLN A 53 7.85 -1.78 14.74
CA GLN A 53 8.74 -2.38 13.77
C GLN A 53 8.03 -2.66 12.44
N VAL A 54 6.83 -3.24 12.48
CA VAL A 54 5.99 -3.47 11.30
C VAL A 54 5.71 -2.16 10.58
N ARG A 55 5.29 -1.12 11.32
CA ARG A 55 5.03 0.20 10.76
C ARG A 55 6.28 0.78 10.09
N SER A 56 7.44 0.70 10.73
CA SER A 56 8.69 1.21 10.16
C SER A 56 9.04 0.53 8.84
N VAL A 57 8.86 -0.80 8.75
CA VAL A 57 9.15 -1.55 7.52
C VAL A 57 8.15 -1.20 6.42
N VAL A 58 6.87 -1.11 6.74
CA VAL A 58 5.81 -0.75 5.78
C VAL A 58 6.00 0.68 5.27
N ASP A 59 6.31 1.64 6.15
CA ASP A 59 6.58 3.03 5.78
C ASP A 59 7.79 3.13 4.84
N GLN A 60 8.86 2.38 5.11
CA GLN A 60 10.03 2.33 4.25
C GLN A 60 9.74 1.70 2.88
N ALA A 61 8.99 0.60 2.84
CA ALA A 61 8.57 -0.04 1.60
C ALA A 61 7.71 0.91 0.75
N PHE A 62 6.79 1.63 1.38
CA PHE A 62 5.95 2.62 0.70
C PHE A 62 6.76 3.80 0.16
N ALA A 63 7.73 4.32 0.93
CA ALA A 63 8.60 5.39 0.48
C ALA A 63 9.44 4.99 -0.75
N SER A 64 10.06 3.80 -0.71
CA SER A 64 10.82 3.26 -1.85
C SER A 64 9.94 3.13 -3.09
N TYR A 65 8.75 2.58 -2.92
CA TYR A 65 7.81 2.39 -4.02
C TYR A 65 7.34 3.71 -4.63
N ARG A 66 7.02 4.70 -3.79
CA ARG A 66 6.67 6.05 -4.23
C ARG A 66 7.79 6.67 -5.06
N ASP A 67 9.02 6.57 -4.59
CA ASP A 67 10.18 7.18 -5.25
C ASP A 67 10.47 6.50 -6.60
N GLU A 68 10.36 5.16 -6.68
CA GLU A 68 10.46 4.41 -7.95
C GLU A 68 9.35 4.79 -8.94
N LEU A 69 8.11 4.95 -8.49
CA LEU A 69 7.01 5.39 -9.34
C LEU A 69 7.26 6.78 -9.92
N ILE A 70 7.70 7.73 -9.09
CA ILE A 70 8.03 9.08 -9.55
C ILE A 70 9.16 9.02 -10.57
N ALA A 71 10.21 8.25 -10.31
CA ALA A 71 11.32 8.07 -11.25
C ALA A 71 10.85 7.46 -12.58
N ALA A 72 9.98 6.45 -12.55
CA ALA A 72 9.41 5.84 -13.74
C ALA A 72 8.56 6.83 -14.56
N ILE A 73 7.73 7.64 -13.90
CA ILE A 73 6.92 8.68 -14.55
C ILE A 73 7.83 9.72 -15.23
N LEU A 74 8.87 10.19 -14.53
CA LEU A 74 9.83 11.14 -15.08
C LEU A 74 10.57 10.56 -16.29
N ALA A 75 10.99 9.29 -16.21
CA ALA A 75 11.66 8.60 -17.30
C ALA A 75 10.74 8.38 -18.52
N LEU A 76 9.44 8.13 -18.31
CA LEU A 76 8.47 8.03 -19.41
C LEU A 76 8.29 9.40 -20.09
N ARG A 77 8.14 10.48 -19.33
CA ARG A 77 8.02 11.84 -19.89
C ARG A 77 9.25 12.26 -20.71
N ALA A 78 10.45 11.95 -20.22
CA ALA A 78 11.69 12.26 -20.93
C ALA A 78 11.90 11.47 -22.23
N ARG A 79 11.09 10.43 -22.51
CA ARG A 79 11.12 9.67 -23.75
C ARG A 79 10.09 10.15 -24.78
N ASP A 80 9.11 10.93 -24.33
CA ASP A 80 8.08 11.55 -25.17
C ASP A 80 8.48 12.96 -25.66
N GLU A 81 9.59 13.52 -25.15
CA GLU A 81 10.27 14.75 -25.61
C GLU A 81 11.45 14.44 -26.56
#